data_AF-A0A1F9GJQ7-F1
#
_entry.id   AF-A0A1F9GJQ7-F1
#
_cell.length_a   1.000
_cell.length_b   1.000
_cell.length_c   1.000
_cell.angle_alpha   90.00
_cell.angle_beta   90.00
_cell.angle_gamma   90.00
#
_symmetry.space_group_name_H-M   'P 1'
#
loop_
_entity.id
_entity.type
_entity.pdbx_description
1 polymer ?
#
loop_
_entity_poly.entity_id
_entity_poly.type
_entity_poly.pdbx_seq_one_letter_code
_entity_poly.pdbx_strand_id
1 'polypeptide(L)' 'MSNIKCLRCGAEATPPDFVPYSGPLKEAIVKQVCGQCWEEWKKMSVMVVNEYKLTPFLPQHREILEQQMKEFLNLQL' A
#
# COMPACT_ATOMS: atom_id res chain seq x y z
N MET A 1 -20.41 8.94 0.87
CA MET A 1 -19.26 8.23 0.28
C MET A 1 -18.06 9.14 0.46
N SER A 2 -17.06 8.72 1.22
CA SER A 2 -15.85 9.52 1.42
C SER A 2 -14.99 9.36 0.17
N ASN A 3 -15.08 10.33 -0.74
CA ASN A 3 -14.21 10.37 -1.91
C ASN A 3 -12.85 10.89 -1.45
N ILE A 4 -11.80 10.15 -1.77
CA ILE A 4 -10.42 10.56 -1.56
C ILE A 4 -9.75 10.76 -2.92
N LYS A 5 -8.77 11.67 -2.97
CA LYS A 5 -7.93 11.85 -4.14
C LYS A 5 -6.75 10.88 -4.06
N CYS A 6 -6.71 9.89 -4.94
CA CYS A 6 -5.64 8.90 -4.95
C CYS A 6 -4.34 9.52 -5.47
N LEU A 7 -3.22 9.38 -4.75
CA LEU A 7 -1.91 9.87 -5.17
C LEU A 7 -1.32 9.10 -6.36
N ARG A 8 -1.68 7.83 -6.50
CA ARG A 8 -1.19 6.98 -7.58
C ARG A 8 -1.89 7.26 -8.90
N CYS A 9 -3.23 7.17 -8.93
CA CYS A 9 -3.99 7.32 -10.17
C CYS A 9 -4.58 8.73 -10.38
N GLY A 10 -4.48 9.63 -9.39
CA GLY A 10 -4.99 11.00 -9.47
C GLY A 10 -6.52 11.15 -9.43
N ALA A 11 -7.26 10.05 -9.53
CA ALA A 11 -8.73 10.05 -9.55
C ALA A 11 -9.34 10.16 -8.15
N GLU A 12 -10.56 10.68 -8.09
CA GLU A 12 -11.40 10.62 -6.90
C GLU A 12 -12.08 9.25 -6.82
N ALA A 13 -11.82 8.52 -5.74
CA ALA A 13 -12.36 7.18 -5.54
C ALA A 13 -12.55 6.90 -4.05
N THR A 14 -13.15 5.76 -3.73
CA THR A 14 -13.31 5.34 -2.34
C THR A 14 -12.01 4.77 -1.79
N PRO A 15 -11.74 4.99 -0.49
CA PRO A 15 -10.59 4.39 0.17
C PRO A 15 -10.74 2.87 0.30
N PRO A 16 -9.65 2.13 0.55
CA PRO A 16 -9.70 0.69 0.79
C PRO A 16 -10.46 0.35 2.08
N ASP A 17 -11.32 -0.67 2.00
CA ASP A 17 -12.10 -1.16 3.15
C ASP A 17 -11.22 -1.82 4.23
N PHE A 18 -10.13 -2.46 3.80
CA PHE A 18 -9.23 -3.19 4.69
C PHE A 18 -7.76 -3.02 4.32
N VAL A 19 -6.98 -2.54 5.30
CA VAL A 19 -5.52 -2.37 5.22
C VAL A 19 -4.91 -3.12 6.40
N PRO A 20 -4.12 -4.19 6.18
CA PRO A 20 -3.47 -5.01 7.20
C PRO A 20 -2.21 -4.34 7.78
N TYR A 21 -2.24 -3.02 7.93
CA TYR A 21 -1.20 -2.22 8.59
C TYR A 21 -1.83 -1.50 9.77
N SER A 22 -1.00 -1.09 10.74
CA SER A 22 -1.43 -0.35 11.92
C SER A 22 -0.73 1.00 12.02
N GLY A 23 -1.28 1.89 12.86
CA GLY A 23 -0.69 3.20 13.12
C GLY A 23 -0.78 4.17 11.93
N PRO A 24 0.20 5.10 11.80
CA PRO A 24 0.13 6.22 10.84
C PRO A 24 0.16 5.75 9.38
N LEU A 25 0.75 4.58 9.11
CA LEU A 25 0.81 4.00 7.78
C LEU A 25 -0.59 3.65 7.26
N LYS A 26 -1.43 3.04 8.10
CA LYS A 26 -2.82 2.74 7.77
C LYS A 26 -3.60 4.00 7.42
N GLU A 27 -3.45 5.04 8.24
CA GLU A 27 -4.14 6.32 8.00
C GLU A 27 -3.69 6.97 6.70
N ALA A 28 -2.40 6.96 6.39
CA ALA A 28 -1.85 7.51 5.16
C ALA A 28 -2.44 6.80 3.93
N ILE A 29 -2.51 5.47 3.94
CA ILE A 29 -3.10 4.67 2.86
C ILE A 29 -4.59 5.01 2.69
N VAL A 30 -5.37 4.95 3.78
CA VAL A 30 -6.82 5.20 3.73
C VAL A 30 -7.13 6.65 3.31
N LYS A 31 -6.28 7.64 3.61
CA LYS A 31 -6.51 9.04 3.22
C LYS A 31 -6.07 9.35 1.79
N GLN A 32 -5.08 8.64 1.25
CA GLN A 32 -4.37 9.05 0.02
C GLN A 32 -4.36 7.99 -1.09
N VAL A 33 -4.87 6.79 -0.85
CA VAL A 33 -4.85 5.67 -1.80
C VAL A 33 -6.23 5.08 -1.92
N CYS A 34 -6.74 4.94 -3.14
CA CYS A 34 -8.05 4.32 -3.38
C CYS A 34 -8.01 2.80 -3.32
N GLY A 35 -9.18 2.20 -3.09
CA GLY A 35 -9.35 0.75 -3.02
C GLY A 35 -8.81 0.02 -4.26
N GLN A 36 -9.03 0.56 -5.46
CA GLN A 36 -8.52 -0.05 -6.69
C GLN A 36 -6.98 -0.16 -6.71
N CYS A 37 -6.29 0.96 -6.43
CA CYS A 37 -4.83 0.98 -6.38
C CYS A 37 -4.27 0.09 -5.26
N TRP A 38 -5.02 -0.02 -4.16
CA TRP A 38 -4.69 -0.92 -3.07
C TRP A 38 -4.78 -2.40 -3.49
N GLU A 39 -5.83 -2.79 -4.22
CA GLU A 39 -5.97 -4.13 -4.79
C GLU A 39 -4.82 -4.47 -5.76
N GLU A 40 -4.42 -3.51 -6.59
CA GLU A 40 -3.24 -3.67 -7.47
C GLU A 40 -1.97 -3.88 -6.66
N TRP A 41 -1.78 -3.11 -5.58
CA TRP A 41 -0.63 -3.27 -4.70
C TRP A 41 -0.61 -4.65 -4.05
N LYS A 42 -1.75 -5.18 -3.59
CA LYS A 42 -1.79 -6.53 -3.01
C LYS A 42 -1.28 -7.58 -3.99
N LYS A 43 -1.67 -7.51 -5.26
CA LYS A 43 -1.15 -8.41 -6.31
C LYS A 43 0.35 -8.25 -6.52
N MET A 44 0.83 -7.00 -6.58
CA MET A 44 2.26 -6.69 -6.69
C MET A 44 3.06 -7.19 -5.49
N SER A 45 2.53 -7.02 -4.27
CA SER A 45 3.19 -7.42 -3.03
C SER A 45 3.50 -8.92 -2.98
N VAL A 46 2.62 -9.75 -3.56
CA VAL A 46 2.86 -11.20 -3.67
C VAL A 46 4.05 -11.48 -4.61
N MET A 47 4.14 -10.77 -5.74
CA MET A 47 5.28 -10.90 -6.66
C MET A 47 6.57 -10.43 -6.00
N VAL A 48 6.56 -9.28 -5.33
CA VAL A 48 7.73 -8.75 -4.58
C VAL A 48 8.18 -9.76 -3.52
N VAL A 49 7.25 -10.31 -2.73
CA VAL A 49 7.59 -11.31 -1.70
C VAL A 49 8.24 -12.54 -2.31
N ASN A 50 7.75 -13.03 -3.45
CA ASN A 50 8.30 -14.21 -4.11
C ASN A 50 9.67 -13.94 -4.75
N GLU A 51 9.82 -12.82 -5.47
CA GLU A 51 11.06 -12.46 -6.17
C GLU A 51 12.21 -12.16 -5.20
N TYR A 52 11.94 -11.36 -4.17
CA TYR A 52 12.93 -11.03 -3.14
C TYR A 52 13.03 -12.11 -2.05
N LYS A 53 12.27 -13.20 -2.17
CA LYS A 53 12.18 -14.29 -1.17
C LYS A 53 11.98 -13.76 0.26
N LEU A 54 11.11 -12.77 0.40
CA LEU A 54 10.87 -12.08 1.66
C LEU A 54 10.15 -13.00 2.64
N THR A 55 10.73 -13.15 3.82
CA THR A 55 10.09 -13.80 4.97
C THR A 55 9.36 -12.75 5.82
N PRO A 56 8.02 -12.81 5.96
CA PRO A 56 7.22 -11.79 6.67
C PRO A 56 7.50 -11.66 8.18
N PHE A 57 8.20 -12.63 8.75
CA PHE A 57 8.61 -12.63 10.16
C PHE A 57 9.88 -11.81 10.41
N LEU A 58 10.69 -11.55 9.39
CA LEU A 58 11.91 -10.77 9.52
C LEU A 58 11.59 -9.27 9.37
N PRO A 59 11.92 -8.42 10.37
CA PRO A 59 11.65 -6.98 10.30
C PRO A 59 12.27 -6.30 9.08
N GLN A 60 13.50 -6.68 8.72
CA GLN A 60 14.21 -6.15 7.55
C GLN A 60 13.45 -6.37 6.23
N HIS A 61 12.76 -7.50 6.10
CA HIS A 61 11.96 -7.80 4.92
C HIS A 61 10.66 -7.01 4.87
N ARG A 62 10.09 -6.67 6.03
CA ARG A 62 8.93 -5.77 6.09
C ARG A 62 9.31 -4.38 5.61
N GLU A 63 10.48 -3.88 6.02
CA GLU A 63 10.97 -2.59 5.56
C GLU A 63 11.11 -2.53 4.03
N ILE A 64 11.64 -3.59 3.40
CA ILE A 64 11.74 -3.68 1.94
C ILE A 64 10.33 -3.66 1.30
N LEU A 65 9.41 -4.46 1.83
CA LEU A 65 8.04 -4.51 1.31
C LEU A 65 7.30 -3.17 1.46
N GLU A 66 7.50 -2.48 2.59
CA GLU A 66 6.96 -1.16 2.86
C GLU A 66 7.57 -0.09 1.96
N GLN A 67 8.88 -0.14 1.68
CA GLN A 67 9.52 0.75 0.73
C GLN A 67 8.94 0.57 -0.68
N GLN A 68 8.84 -0.68 -1.14
CA GLN A 68 8.21 -1.00 -2.44
C GLN A 68 6.74 -0.56 -2.49
N MET A 69 6.01 -0.69 -1.38
CA MET A 69 4.63 -0.19 -1.27
C MET A 69 4.58 1.32 -1.43
N LYS A 70 5.46 2.04 -0.71
CA LYS A 70 5.53 3.50 -0.74
C LYS A 70 5.82 4.00 -2.14
N GLU A 71 6.80 3.40 -2.83
CA GLU A 71 7.13 3.70 -4.21
C GLU A 71 5.96 3.41 -5.16
N PHE A 72 5.33 2.25 -5.04
CA PHE A 72 4.20 1.86 -5.90
C PHE A 72 2.98 2.77 -5.72
N LEU A 73 2.71 3.23 -4.51
CA LEU A 73 1.55 4.07 -4.18
C LEU A 73 1.85 5.58 -4.21
N ASN A 74 3.07 5.98 -4.60
CA ASN A 74 3.56 7.36 -4.50
C ASN A 74 3.39 7.96 -3.09
N LEU A 75 3.50 7.14 -2.05
CA LEU A 75 3.44 7.59 -0.66
C LEU A 75 4.84 8.02 -0.21
N GLN A 76 5.12 9.33 -0.26
CA GLN A 76 6.29 9.91 0.39
C GLN A 76 5.96 10.13 1.87
N LEU A 77 6.32 9.14 2.70
CA LEU A 77 6.26 9.17 4.17
C LEU A 77 7.65 9.22 4.75
#